data_AF-A0A4Y7RG52-F1
#
_entry.id   AF-A0A4Y7RG52-F1
#
_cell.length_a   1.000
_cell.length_b   1.000
_cell.length_c   1.000
_cell.angle_alpha   90.00
_cell.angle_beta   90.00
_cell.angle_gamma   90.00
#
_symmetry.space_group_name_H-M   'P 1'
#
loop_
_entity.id
_entity.type
_entity.pdbx_description
1 polymer ?
#
loop_
_entity_poly.entity_id
_entity_poly.type
_entity_poly.pdbx_seq_one_letter_code
_entity_poly.pdbx_strand_id
1 'polypeptide(L)'
;MDASKEGLFGGMTGGMMDDMMCPRDPCEILKRLIQSEQMEIPVYTQLAQTAPSSCLRQMFAQSAAEEAMKVQRLCALAGEFGCAPIVPGMGGPGHMVNPPGGPPLFYGEGEQTDKK
;
A
#
# COMPACT_ATOMS: atom_id res chain seq x y z
N MET A 1 19.44 -40.41 36.11
CA MET A 1 18.39 -39.38 35.98
C MET A 1 19.09 -38.14 35.47
N ASP A 2 19.10 -37.98 34.14
CA ASP A 2 18.25 -37.01 33.39
C ASP A 2 18.98 -35.66 33.29
N ALA A 3 19.09 -34.95 32.17
CA ALA A 3 18.42 -35.06 30.88
C ALA A 3 19.35 -34.55 29.76
N SER A 4 19.10 -35.06 28.55
CA SER A 4 19.72 -34.64 27.30
C SER A 4 19.24 -33.26 26.83
N LYS A 5 20.04 -32.67 25.94
CA LYS A 5 19.61 -31.73 24.88
C LYS A 5 18.90 -30.45 25.35
N GLU A 6 19.69 -29.41 25.54
CA GLU A 6 19.33 -28.07 25.10
C GLU A 6 20.29 -27.73 23.95
N GLY A 7 19.89 -27.91 22.69
CA GLY A 7 18.77 -27.20 22.08
C GLY A 7 19.33 -26.09 21.19
N LEU A 8 20.24 -26.47 20.28
CA LEU A 8 20.89 -25.58 19.30
C LEU A 8 19.91 -25.23 18.15
N PHE A 9 18.72 -24.74 18.50
CA PHE A 9 17.69 -24.34 17.54
C PHE A 9 16.91 -23.16 18.10
N GLY A 10 17.29 -21.95 17.71
CA GLY A 10 16.54 -20.76 18.09
C GLY A 10 17.28 -19.49 17.76
N GLY A 11 17.32 -19.09 16.50
CA GLY A 11 17.85 -17.77 16.16
C GLY A 11 18.08 -17.44 14.68
N MET A 12 17.62 -18.24 13.72
CA MET A 12 17.92 -18.02 12.29
C MET A 12 16.72 -17.65 11.41
N THR A 13 15.53 -17.41 11.96
CA THR A 13 14.32 -17.22 11.14
C THR A 13 13.81 -15.79 11.04
N GLY A 14 14.44 -14.81 11.70
CA GLY A 14 13.93 -13.42 11.71
C GLY A 14 14.71 -12.40 10.87
N GLY A 15 16.04 -12.56 10.71
CA GLY A 15 16.90 -11.54 10.10
C GLY A 15 17.13 -11.70 8.59
N MET A 16 17.00 -12.91 8.05
CA MET A 16 17.30 -13.16 6.64
C MET A 16 16.19 -12.69 5.68
N MET A 17 14.95 -12.58 6.14
CA MET A 17 13.84 -12.13 5.29
C MET A 17 13.85 -10.61 5.10
N ASP A 18 14.20 -9.84 6.13
CA ASP A 18 14.26 -8.37 6.04
C ASP A 18 15.36 -7.90 5.07
N ASP A 19 16.53 -8.56 5.13
CA ASP A 19 17.68 -8.26 4.27
C ASP A 19 17.51 -8.75 2.81
N MET A 20 16.58 -9.69 2.56
CA MET A 20 16.22 -10.14 1.21
C MET A 20 15.07 -9.34 0.58
N MET A 21 14.28 -8.60 1.37
CA MET A 21 13.07 -7.91 0.89
C MET A 21 13.20 -6.39 0.86
N CYS A 22 14.17 -5.84 1.60
CA CYS A 22 14.43 -4.40 1.63
C CYS A 22 15.38 -4.02 0.46
N PRO A 23 14.96 -3.18 -0.50
CA PRO A 23 15.86 -2.70 -1.53
C PRO A 23 17.04 -2.00 -0.88
N ARG A 24 18.27 -2.44 -1.16
CA ARG A 24 19.46 -1.73 -0.69
C ARG A 24 19.71 -0.41 -1.43
N ASP A 25 19.05 -0.24 -2.57
CA ASP A 25 19.09 0.98 -3.33
C ASP A 25 18.17 2.06 -2.70
N PRO A 26 18.72 3.18 -2.20
CA PRO A 26 17.94 4.27 -1.63
C PRO A 26 16.91 4.82 -2.63
N CYS A 27 17.19 4.78 -3.94
CA CYS A 27 16.23 5.24 -4.94
C CYS A 27 14.99 4.34 -5.05
N GLU A 28 15.17 3.02 -4.94
CA GLU A 28 14.05 2.08 -4.94
C GLU A 28 13.22 2.16 -3.65
N ILE A 29 13.87 2.40 -2.50
CA ILE A 29 13.15 2.68 -1.24
C ILE A 29 12.30 3.94 -1.40
N LEU A 30 12.90 5.05 -1.83
CA LEU A 30 12.20 6.32 -1.98
C LEU A 30 11.06 6.22 -2.99
N LYS A 31 11.26 5.48 -4.09
CA LYS A 31 10.22 5.22 -5.08
C LYS A 31 9.03 4.48 -4.49
N ARG A 32 9.26 3.41 -3.71
CA ARG A 32 8.17 2.69 -3.05
C ARG A 32 7.43 3.55 -2.04
N LEU A 33 8.16 4.36 -1.25
CA LEU A 33 7.55 5.29 -0.30
C LEU A 33 6.68 6.33 -1.02
N ILE A 34 7.22 6.99 -2.05
CA ILE A 34 6.47 7.98 -2.85
C ILE A 34 5.20 7.36 -3.44
N GLN A 35 5.28 6.13 -3.97
CA GLN A 35 4.12 5.43 -4.49
C GLN A 35 3.09 5.12 -3.41
N SER A 36 3.52 4.65 -2.23
CA SER A 36 2.63 4.36 -1.11
C SER A 36 1.85 5.61 -0.68
N GLU A 37 2.54 6.71 -0.41
CA GLU A 37 1.90 7.96 0.04
C GLU A 37 0.98 8.54 -1.05
N GLN A 38 1.37 8.44 -2.33
CA GLN A 38 0.51 8.88 -3.44
C GLN A 38 -0.80 8.09 -3.54
N MET A 39 -0.82 6.81 -3.19
CA MET A 39 -2.03 5.99 -3.23
C MET A 39 -3.02 6.33 -2.10
N GLU A 40 -2.57 6.91 -0.99
CA GLU A 40 -3.45 7.30 0.12
C GLU A 40 -4.23 8.60 -0.15
N ILE A 41 -3.65 9.54 -0.91
CA ILE A 41 -4.29 10.82 -1.29
C ILE A 41 -5.70 10.63 -1.88
N PRO A 42 -5.93 9.80 -2.92
CA PRO A 42 -7.27 9.60 -3.47
C PRO A 42 -8.23 8.93 -2.48
N VAL A 43 -7.73 8.07 -1.58
CA VAL A 43 -8.55 7.43 -0.53
C VAL A 43 -9.08 8.49 0.43
N TYR A 44 -8.20 9.32 1.00
CA TYR A 44 -8.62 10.39 1.90
C TYR A 44 -9.50 11.43 1.18
N THR A 45 -9.24 11.71 -0.09
CA THR A 45 -10.08 12.61 -0.90
C THR A 45 -11.50 12.06 -1.06
N GLN A 46 -11.65 10.76 -1.35
CA GLN A 46 -12.96 10.12 -1.47
C GLN A 46 -13.70 10.05 -0.13
N LEU A 47 -12.98 9.79 0.97
CA LEU A 47 -13.54 9.84 2.31
C LEU A 47 -14.02 11.24 2.68
N ALA A 48 -13.26 12.28 2.33
CA ALA A 48 -13.67 13.67 2.54
C ALA A 48 -14.93 14.05 1.74
N GLN A 49 -15.15 13.45 0.58
CA GLN A 49 -16.35 13.71 -0.25
C GLN A 49 -17.60 12.99 0.28
N THR A 50 -17.43 11.80 0.83
CA THR A 50 -18.55 10.93 1.24
C THR A 50 -18.85 10.99 2.74
N ALA A 51 -18.01 11.63 3.55
CA ALA A 51 -18.18 11.65 4.99
C ALA A 51 -19.45 12.39 5.45
N PRO A 52 -20.18 11.84 6.44
CA PRO A 52 -21.50 12.32 6.84
C PRO A 52 -21.48 13.58 7.70
N SER A 53 -20.33 13.95 8.27
CA SER A 53 -20.20 15.11 9.16
C SER A 53 -19.13 16.09 8.66
N SER A 54 -19.31 17.38 8.93
CA SER A 54 -18.31 18.41 8.62
C SER A 54 -16.96 18.14 9.28
N CYS A 55 -16.96 17.67 10.53
CA CYS A 55 -15.76 17.30 11.26
C CYS A 55 -14.96 16.21 10.53
N LEU A 56 -15.60 15.11 10.13
CA LEU A 56 -14.94 14.04 9.39
C LEU A 56 -14.45 14.49 8.02
N ARG A 57 -15.24 15.31 7.30
CA ARG A 57 -14.81 15.89 6.03
C ARG A 57 -13.53 16.70 6.16
N GLN A 58 -13.44 17.53 7.21
CA GLN A 58 -12.24 18.33 7.49
C GLN A 58 -11.05 17.45 7.87
N MET A 59 -11.25 16.44 8.71
CA MET A 59 -10.18 15.50 9.08
C MET A 59 -9.60 14.80 7.85
N PHE A 60 -10.45 14.23 6.99
CA PHE A 60 -9.98 13.53 5.79
C PHE A 60 -9.35 14.49 4.76
N ALA A 61 -9.90 15.70 4.60
CA ALA A 61 -9.29 16.69 3.73
C ALA A 61 -7.90 17.12 4.23
N GLN A 62 -7.73 17.24 5.55
CA GLN A 62 -6.43 17.51 6.16
C GLN A 62 -5.46 16.34 5.92
N SER A 63 -5.89 15.08 6.13
CA SER A 63 -5.06 13.91 5.86
C SER A 63 -4.60 13.85 4.41
N ALA A 64 -5.49 14.12 3.44
CA ALA A 64 -5.12 14.17 2.02
C ALA A 64 -4.04 15.24 1.73
N ALA A 65 -4.14 16.41 2.37
CA ALA A 65 -3.15 17.48 2.24
C ALA A 65 -1.80 17.11 2.90
N GLU A 66 -1.83 16.44 4.05
CA GLU A 66 -0.64 15.94 4.73
C GLU A 66 0.10 14.90 3.88
N GLU A 67 -0.61 13.95 3.27
CA GLU A 67 -0.02 12.98 2.35
C GLU A 67 0.61 13.65 1.12
N ALA A 68 -0.08 14.64 0.53
CA ALA A 68 0.47 15.41 -0.58
C ALA A 68 1.79 16.13 -0.20
N MET A 69 1.87 16.69 1.02
CA MET A 69 3.11 17.29 1.51
C MET A 69 4.21 16.27 1.75
N LYS A 70 3.89 15.07 2.25
CA LYS A 70 4.89 13.99 2.40
C LYS A 70 5.44 13.57 1.05
N VAL A 71 4.59 13.36 0.05
CA VAL A 71 5.00 13.05 -1.34
C VAL A 71 5.95 14.12 -1.86
N GLN A 72 5.63 15.41 -1.68
CA GLN A 72 6.50 16.50 -2.13
C GLN A 72 7.89 16.44 -1.46
N ARG A 73 7.95 16.19 -0.15
CA ARG A 73 9.22 16.06 0.59
C ARG A 73 10.04 14.86 0.13
N LEU A 74 9.39 13.72 -0.09
CA LEU A 74 10.06 12.52 -0.58
C LEU A 74 10.58 12.71 -2.02
N CYS A 75 9.81 13.37 -2.89
CA CYS A 75 10.27 13.71 -4.24
C CYS A 75 11.48 14.65 -4.22
N ALA A 76 11.49 15.65 -3.34
CA ALA A 76 12.64 16.53 -3.16
C ALA A 76 13.87 15.73 -2.68
N LEU A 77 13.69 14.85 -1.70
CA LEU A 77 14.75 13.98 -1.20
C LEU A 77 15.29 13.05 -2.31
N ALA A 78 14.42 12.46 -3.13
CA ALA A 78 14.81 11.62 -4.26
C ALA A 78 15.66 12.38 -5.29
N GLY A 79 15.40 13.67 -5.48
CA GLY A 79 16.24 14.55 -6.31
C GLY A 79 17.67 14.67 -5.80
N GLU A 80 17.87 14.77 -4.48
CA GLU A 80 19.20 14.83 -3.84
C GLU A 80 20.01 13.54 -4.02
N PHE A 81 19.33 12.39 -4.13
CA PHE A 81 19.97 11.09 -4.42
C PHE A 81 20.19 10.84 -5.92
N GLY A 82 19.84 11.79 -6.80
CA GLY A 82 19.95 11.62 -8.25
C GLY A 82 18.98 10.59 -8.82
N CYS A 83 17.90 10.26 -8.09
CA CYS A 83 16.89 9.35 -8.57
C CYS A 83 16.11 9.99 -9.72
N ALA A 84 15.73 9.18 -10.73
CA ALA A 84 14.91 9.66 -11.84
C ALA A 84 13.58 10.25 -11.30
N PRO A 85 13.06 11.33 -11.92
CA PRO A 85 11.81 11.95 -11.47
C PRO A 85 10.68 10.93 -11.51
N ILE A 86 10.10 10.68 -10.33
CA ILE A 86 8.96 9.77 -10.18
C ILE A 86 7.71 10.57 -10.57
N VAL A 87 7.28 10.37 -11.81
CA VAL A 87 6.05 10.98 -12.31
C VAL A 87 4.86 10.31 -11.61
N PRO A 88 3.97 11.09 -10.95
CA PRO A 88 2.75 10.54 -10.38
C PRO A 88 1.94 9.82 -11.47
N GLY A 89 1.68 8.52 -11.27
CA GLY A 89 0.85 7.72 -12.18
C GLY A 89 1.58 6.77 -13.14
N MET A 90 2.93 6.66 -13.11
CA MET A 90 3.68 5.83 -14.08
C MET A 90 4.28 4.52 -13.54
N GLY A 91 3.73 3.94 -12.47
CA GLY A 91 4.15 2.58 -12.09
C GLY A 91 3.56 2.06 -10.80
N GLY A 92 2.29 1.65 -10.82
CA GLY A 92 1.81 0.65 -9.87
C GLY A 92 2.25 -0.74 -10.32
N PRO A 93 2.71 -1.64 -9.43
CA PRO A 93 2.82 -3.05 -9.73
C PRO A 93 1.40 -3.63 -9.80
N GLY A 94 0.76 -3.44 -10.95
CA GLY A 94 -0.66 -3.73 -11.08
C GLY A 94 -1.22 -3.33 -12.44
N HIS A 95 -0.42 -3.39 -13.52
CA HIS A 95 -0.98 -3.44 -14.86
C HIS A 95 -1.69 -4.79 -15.05
N MET A 96 -2.79 -4.99 -14.32
CA MET A 96 -3.85 -5.87 -14.77
C MET A 96 -4.44 -5.17 -15.98
N VAL A 97 -3.90 -5.53 -17.13
CA VAL A 97 -4.65 -5.52 -18.38
C VAL A 97 -5.99 -6.18 -18.07
N ASN A 98 -7.02 -5.36 -17.83
CA ASN A 98 -8.39 -5.82 -17.96
C ASN A 98 -8.52 -6.26 -19.42
N PRO A 99 -8.78 -7.55 -19.73
CA PRO A 99 -9.13 -7.93 -21.08
C PRO A 99 -10.41 -7.16 -21.48
N PRO A 100 -10.51 -6.68 -22.72
CA PRO A 100 -11.66 -5.91 -23.16
C PRO A 100 -12.86 -6.84 -23.28
N GLY A 101 -13.82 -6.69 -22.36
CA GLY A 101 -15.16 -7.26 -22.51
C GLY A 101 -15.51 -8.32 -21.48
N GLY A 102 -16.09 -7.88 -20.37
CA GLY A 102 -16.87 -8.74 -19.48
C GLY A 102 -16.92 -8.19 -18.06
N PRO A 103 -18.11 -7.89 -17.48
CA PRO A 103 -18.20 -7.50 -16.09
C PRO A 103 -17.86 -8.71 -15.19
N PRO A 104 -17.21 -8.49 -14.02
CA PRO A 104 -16.96 -9.56 -13.05
C PRO A 104 -18.29 -10.09 -12.52
N LEU A 105 -18.57 -11.38 -12.72
CA LEU A 105 -19.70 -12.06 -12.10
C LEU A 105 -19.38 -12.29 -10.63
N PHE A 106 -19.69 -11.31 -9.78
CA PHE A 106 -19.79 -11.57 -8.34
C PHE A 106 -20.72 -10.54 -7.68
N TYR A 107 -22.02 -10.85 -7.61
CA TYR A 107 -22.86 -10.78 -6.39
C TYR A 107 -24.37 -11.01 -6.69
N GLY A 108 -25.02 -11.80 -5.83
CA GLY A 108 -26.49 -11.95 -5.66
C GLY A 108 -27.10 -13.06 -6.51
N GLU A 109 -27.89 -14.02 -6.02
CA GLU A 109 -28.83 -14.08 -4.89
C GLU A 109 -28.76 -15.51 -4.29
N GLY A 110 -28.86 -15.73 -2.97
CA GLY A 110 -30.09 -15.61 -2.19
C GLY A 110 -30.68 -17.01 -1.95
N GLU A 111 -30.89 -17.35 -0.67
CA GLU A 111 -31.36 -18.64 -0.16
C GLU A 111 -32.70 -19.15 -0.74
N GLN A 112 -32.75 -20.48 -0.89
CA GLN A 112 -33.80 -21.44 -0.47
C GLN A 112 -35.28 -20.99 -0.53
N THR A 113 -36.10 -21.67 -1.35
CA THR A 113 -37.39 -22.25 -0.90
C THR A 113 -37.95 -23.28 -1.89
N ASP A 114 -38.62 -24.24 -1.27
CA ASP A 114 -39.31 -25.45 -1.73
C ASP A 114 -40.44 -25.25 -2.77
N LYS A 115 -40.97 -26.38 -3.30
CA LYS A 115 -42.12 -26.63 -4.21
C LYS A 115 -41.74 -26.91 -5.68
N LYS A 116 -42.17 -27.99 -6.34
CA LYS A 116 -43.23 -28.99 -6.11
C LYS A 116 -42.91 -30.24 -6.92
#